data_AF-A0A519M8J9-F1
#
_entry.id   AF-A0A519M8J9-F1
#
_cell.length_a   1.000
_cell.length_b   1.000
_cell.length_c   1.000
_cell.angle_alpha   90.00
_cell.angle_beta   90.00
_cell.angle_gamma   90.00
#
_symmetry.space_group_name_H-M   'P 1'
#
loop_
_entity.id
_entity.type
_entity.pdbx_description
1 polymer ?
#
loop_
_entity_poly.entity_id
_entity_poly.type
_entity_poly.pdbx_seq_one_letter_code
_entity_poly.pdbx_strand_id
1 'polypeptide(L)'
;SVNPTTARGVPGLFARNERVVCVFESDHGPFVLVLVGATIVGSMATVWHGQVNPPRPGKLRQWDYAAGQVTLKKGEEMGRFLLGSTVVMLFPQGPLQFNPQWAPVRPIQLGESMAQRAAA
;
A
#
# COMPACT_ATOMS: atom_id res chain seq x y z
N SER A 1 2.54 -1.98 -16.68
CA SER A 1 1.29 -2.58 -16.17
C SER A 1 1.67 -3.44 -14.97
N VAL A 2 0.76 -3.66 -14.02
CA VAL A 2 0.99 -4.55 -12.86
C VAL A 2 0.16 -5.85 -12.96
N ASN A 3 -0.21 -6.25 -14.19
CA ASN A 3 -0.93 -7.50 -14.38
C ASN A 3 -0.08 -8.72 -13.95
N PRO A 4 -0.70 -9.88 -13.65
CA PRO A 4 0.02 -11.04 -13.13
C PRO A 4 1.18 -11.52 -14.03
N THR A 5 1.03 -11.40 -15.35
CA THR A 5 2.07 -11.82 -16.32
C THR A 5 3.28 -10.89 -16.24
N THR A 6 3.07 -9.57 -16.25
CA THR A 6 4.15 -8.58 -16.11
C THR A 6 4.81 -8.67 -14.73
N ALA A 7 4.02 -8.88 -13.66
CA ALA A 7 4.54 -9.01 -12.30
C ALA A 7 5.49 -10.21 -12.14
N ARG A 8 5.24 -11.32 -12.83
CA ARG A 8 6.15 -12.48 -12.84
C ARG A 8 7.36 -12.29 -13.75
N GLY A 9 7.22 -11.56 -14.85
CA GLY A 9 8.24 -11.47 -15.90
C GLY A 9 9.24 -10.32 -15.75
N VAL A 10 8.96 -9.32 -14.91
CA VAL A 10 9.82 -8.12 -14.78
C VAL A 10 10.48 -8.09 -13.39
N PRO A 11 11.79 -8.37 -13.30
CA PRO A 11 12.53 -8.27 -12.05
C PRO A 11 12.39 -6.87 -11.44
N GLY A 12 12.03 -6.83 -10.16
CA GLY A 12 11.89 -5.59 -9.42
C GLY A 12 10.79 -4.66 -9.93
N LEU A 13 9.76 -5.16 -10.61
CA LEU A 13 8.66 -4.34 -11.16
C LEU A 13 8.13 -3.31 -10.16
N PHE A 14 7.81 -3.74 -8.94
CA PHE A 14 7.26 -2.85 -7.90
C PHE A 14 8.28 -1.82 -7.38
N ALA A 15 9.57 -2.15 -7.42
CA ALA A 15 10.66 -1.24 -7.03
C ALA A 15 11.00 -0.24 -8.14
N ARG A 16 10.68 -0.56 -9.40
CA ARG A 16 10.90 0.30 -10.57
C ARG A 16 9.74 1.26 -10.82
N ASN A 17 8.51 0.84 -10.54
CA ASN A 17 7.33 1.68 -10.73
C ASN A 17 7.31 2.86 -9.76
N GLU A 18 6.70 3.95 -10.22
CA GLU A 18 6.38 5.09 -9.37
C GLU A 18 5.43 4.67 -8.25
N ARG A 19 5.71 5.13 -7.03
CA ARG A 19 5.01 4.69 -5.83
C ARG A 19 4.95 5.76 -4.76
N VAL A 20 3.93 5.70 -3.92
CA VAL A 20 3.81 6.46 -2.68
C VAL A 20 3.95 5.49 -1.53
N VAL A 21 4.93 5.74 -0.66
CA VAL A 21 5.22 4.91 0.52
C VAL A 21 4.68 5.62 1.74
N CYS A 22 3.79 4.98 2.48
CA CYS A 22 3.23 5.48 3.73
C CYS A 22 3.70 4.57 4.88
N VAL A 23 4.39 5.16 5.86
CA VAL A 23 4.85 4.47 7.07
C VAL A 23 3.90 4.86 8.20
N PHE A 24 3.33 3.87 8.87
CA PHE A 24 2.35 4.06 9.94
C PHE A 24 2.81 3.41 11.22
N GLU A 25 2.45 4.04 12.33
CA GLU A 25 2.43 3.42 13.66
C GLU A 25 0.99 3.03 14.00
N SER A 26 0.81 1.90 14.69
CA SER A 26 -0.49 1.43 15.15
C SER A 26 -0.39 0.81 16.54
N ASP A 27 -1.53 0.53 17.17
CA ASP A 27 -1.61 -0.24 18.42
C ASP A 27 -1.01 -1.65 18.32
N HIS A 28 -0.68 -2.10 17.11
CA HIS A 28 -0.06 -3.39 16.82
C HIS A 28 1.39 -3.27 16.33
N GLY A 29 1.97 -2.08 16.42
CA GLY A 29 3.31 -1.77 15.94
C GLY A 29 3.32 -1.14 14.53
N PRO A 30 4.52 -0.91 13.98
CA PRO A 30 4.67 -0.23 12.71
C PRO A 30 4.27 -1.12 11.54
N PHE A 31 3.79 -0.50 10.47
CA PHE A 31 3.63 -1.14 9.16
C PHE A 31 3.80 -0.14 8.03
N VAL A 32 4.04 -0.64 6.82
CA VAL A 32 4.16 0.18 5.61
C VAL A 32 3.07 -0.21 4.64
N LEU A 33 2.40 0.79 4.07
CA LEU A 33 1.47 0.61 2.96
C LEU A 33 2.00 1.41 1.76
N VAL A 34 2.24 0.71 0.66
CA VAL A 34 2.77 1.29 -0.57
C VAL A 34 1.71 1.25 -1.66
N LEU A 35 1.36 2.41 -2.20
CA LEU A 35 0.60 2.53 -3.43
C LEU A 35 1.59 2.44 -4.60
N VAL A 36 1.47 1.44 -5.47
CA VAL A 36 2.38 1.25 -6.62
C VAL A 36 1.62 1.47 -7.91
N GLY A 37 1.95 2.53 -8.64
CA GLY A 37 1.31 2.88 -9.91
C GLY A 37 1.55 1.86 -11.02
N ALA A 38 0.65 1.84 -12.00
CA ALA A 38 0.84 1.19 -13.30
C ALA A 38 1.30 2.19 -14.37
N THR A 39 1.75 1.71 -15.53
CA THR A 39 2.20 2.60 -16.62
C THR A 39 1.10 3.59 -17.02
N ILE A 40 1.47 4.86 -17.24
CA ILE A 40 0.66 5.94 -17.82
C ILE A 40 -0.45 6.49 -16.89
N VAL A 41 -1.02 5.69 -15.99
CA VAL A 41 -2.27 6.02 -15.27
C VAL A 41 -2.19 5.96 -13.74
N GLY A 42 -0.98 5.77 -13.19
CA GLY A 42 -0.73 5.61 -11.75
C GLY A 42 -0.73 6.91 -10.93
N SER A 43 -1.72 7.79 -11.11
CA SER A 43 -1.91 8.92 -10.20
C SER A 43 -2.47 8.42 -8.87
N MET A 44 -1.87 8.87 -7.77
CA MET A 44 -2.18 8.43 -6.41
C MET A 44 -2.55 9.63 -5.54
N ALA A 45 -3.53 9.42 -4.67
CA ALA A 45 -3.96 10.39 -3.69
C ALA A 45 -4.10 9.75 -2.32
N THR A 46 -3.81 10.53 -1.29
CA THR A 46 -4.12 10.18 0.11
C THR A 46 -5.16 11.15 0.64
N VAL A 47 -5.95 10.74 1.64
CA VAL A 47 -7.02 11.61 2.16
C VAL A 47 -6.50 12.86 2.88
N TRP A 48 -5.26 12.84 3.36
CA TRP A 48 -4.65 13.97 4.06
C TRP A 48 -3.80 14.88 3.16
N HIS A 49 -3.08 14.32 2.18
CA HIS A 49 -2.22 15.11 1.27
C HIS A 49 -2.96 15.54 -0.01
N GLY A 50 -4.09 14.92 -0.30
CA GLY A 50 -4.74 15.03 -1.60
C GLY A 50 -3.91 14.30 -2.67
N GLN A 51 -3.86 14.87 -3.86
CA GLN A 51 -3.17 14.29 -5.00
C GLN A 51 -1.65 14.41 -4.84
N VAL A 52 -0.98 13.27 -4.69
CA VAL A 52 0.49 13.22 -4.53
C VAL A 52 1.16 13.37 -5.89
N ASN A 53 0.64 12.72 -6.92
CA ASN A 53 1.15 12.77 -8.28
C ASN A 53 0.01 12.68 -9.31
N PRO A 54 0.01 13.47 -10.40
CA PRO A 54 0.95 14.56 -10.75
C PRO A 54 0.90 15.78 -9.78
N PRO A 55 1.95 16.64 -9.80
CA PRO A 55 3.10 16.63 -10.71
C PRO A 55 4.09 15.49 -10.44
N ARG A 56 4.84 15.06 -11.48
CA ARG A 56 5.82 13.96 -11.44
C ARG A 56 7.25 14.53 -11.65
N PRO A 57 7.86 15.15 -10.64
CA PRO A 57 9.12 15.88 -10.82
C PRO A 57 10.35 15.00 -11.08
N GLY A 58 10.22 13.67 -11.04
CA GLY A 58 11.34 12.73 -11.18
C GLY A 58 12.32 12.74 -10.00
N LYS A 59 11.97 13.44 -8.91
CA LYS A 59 12.75 13.52 -7.67
C LYS A 59 11.98 12.89 -6.52
N LEU A 60 12.71 12.26 -5.60
CA LEU A 60 12.14 11.78 -4.34
C LEU A 60 11.61 12.99 -3.55
N ARG A 61 10.40 12.84 -3.01
CA ARG A 61 9.82 13.77 -2.03
C ARG A 61 9.47 12.98 -0.79
N GLN A 62 9.71 13.60 0.36
CA GLN A 62 9.40 13.05 1.67
C GLN A 62 8.63 14.12 2.45
N TRP A 63 7.66 13.65 3.22
CA TRP A 63 6.90 14.46 4.16
C TRP A 63 6.91 13.73 5.48
N ASP A 64 7.31 14.45 6.53
CA ASP A 64 7.24 13.96 7.90
C ASP A 64 6.05 14.64 8.58
N TYR A 65 5.22 13.84 9.26
CA TYR A 65 4.03 14.30 9.94
C TYR A 65 4.24 14.17 11.44
N ALA A 66 3.88 15.23 12.19
CA ALA A 66 3.93 15.18 13.64
C ALA A 66 2.88 14.19 14.19
N ALA A 67 3.10 13.69 15.41
CA ALA A 67 2.14 12.82 16.07
C ALA A 67 0.74 13.45 16.12
N GLY A 68 -0.27 12.70 15.69
CA GLY A 68 -1.67 13.16 15.64
C GLY A 68 -2.05 13.99 14.42
N GLN A 69 -1.10 14.47 13.60
CA GLN A 69 -1.40 15.27 12.41
C GLN A 69 -2.15 14.47 11.33
N VAL A 70 -1.86 13.18 11.22
CA VAL A 70 -2.57 12.24 10.36
C VAL A 70 -2.92 11.02 11.21
N THR A 71 -4.22 10.81 11.46
CA THR A 71 -4.73 9.66 12.22
C THR A 71 -5.87 9.05 11.43
N LEU A 72 -5.83 7.74 11.23
CA LEU A 72 -6.87 6.99 10.55
C LEU A 72 -7.36 5.86 11.45
N LYS A 73 -8.67 5.71 11.54
CA LYS A 73 -9.29 4.56 12.20
C LYS A 73 -9.32 3.36 11.27
N LYS A 74 -9.39 2.17 11.86
CA LYS A 74 -9.58 0.93 11.09
C LYS A 74 -10.83 1.06 10.19
N GLY A 75 -10.63 0.83 8.89
CA GLY A 75 -11.69 0.88 7.89
C GLY A 75 -11.90 2.25 7.23
N GLU A 76 -11.24 3.30 7.70
CA GLU A 76 -11.26 4.60 7.01
C GLU A 76 -10.47 4.55 5.70
N GLU A 77 -10.92 5.35 4.73
CA GLU A 77 -10.18 5.51 3.48
C GLU A 77 -8.83 6.17 3.78
N MET A 78 -7.75 5.51 3.36
CA MET A 78 -6.40 6.04 3.45
C MET A 78 -6.02 6.80 2.17
N GLY A 79 -6.31 6.20 1.03
CA GLY A 79 -5.92 6.71 -0.26
C GLY A 79 -6.46 5.86 -1.39
N ARG A 80 -6.27 6.36 -2.60
CA ARG A 80 -6.86 5.78 -3.81
C ARG A 80 -5.97 5.99 -5.01
N PHE A 81 -6.25 5.18 -6.02
CA PHE A 81 -5.72 5.33 -7.35
C PHE A 81 -6.78 5.93 -8.24
N LEU A 82 -6.39 6.85 -9.12
CA LEU A 82 -7.33 7.41 -10.10
C LEU A 82 -7.59 6.43 -11.27
N LEU A 83 -6.61 5.58 -11.59
CA LEU A 83 -6.79 4.40 -12.44
C LEU A 83 -5.93 3.27 -11.87
N GLY A 84 -6.44 2.03 -11.90
CA GLY A 84 -5.99 0.89 -11.10
C GLY A 84 -4.48 0.57 -11.06
N SER A 85 -4.12 -0.30 -10.12
CA SER A 85 -2.74 -0.43 -9.62
C SER A 85 -2.64 -1.55 -8.56
N THR A 86 -1.56 -1.56 -7.76
CA THR A 86 -1.33 -2.55 -6.70
C THR A 86 -0.98 -1.88 -5.38
N VAL A 87 -1.46 -2.45 -4.28
CA VAL A 87 -1.00 -2.13 -2.92
C VAL A 87 -0.01 -3.20 -2.48
N VAL A 88 1.13 -2.77 -1.94
CA VAL A 88 2.08 -3.64 -1.24
C VAL A 88 2.04 -3.26 0.25
N MET A 89 1.80 -4.24 1.11
CA MET A 89 1.87 -4.06 2.56
C MET A 89 3.10 -4.77 3.12
N LEU A 90 3.82 -4.10 4.00
CA LEU A 90 4.97 -4.65 4.71
C LEU A 90 4.72 -4.56 6.20
N PHE A 91 4.94 -5.67 6.88
CA PHE A 91 4.83 -5.78 8.32
C PHE A 91 6.16 -6.34 8.86
N PRO A 92 6.52 -6.02 10.12
CA PRO A 92 7.57 -6.74 10.83
C PRO A 92 7.32 -8.25 10.81
N GLN A 93 8.39 -9.03 10.97
CA GLN A 93 8.28 -10.49 11.05
C GLN A 93 7.51 -10.89 12.31
N GLY A 94 6.45 -11.69 12.14
CA GLY A 94 5.54 -12.10 13.23
C GLY A 94 4.72 -10.93 13.80
N PRO A 95 3.91 -11.12 14.86
CA PRO A 95 3.11 -12.31 15.16
C PRO A 95 1.92 -12.50 14.18
N LEU A 96 1.84 -11.75 13.07
CA LEU A 96 0.76 -11.90 12.09
C LEU A 96 0.82 -13.28 11.41
N GLN A 97 -0.28 -14.01 11.50
CA GLN A 97 -0.56 -15.24 10.76
C GLN A 97 -1.56 -14.93 9.66
N PHE A 98 -1.12 -14.97 8.40
CA PHE A 98 -2.00 -14.73 7.26
C PHE A 98 -3.02 -15.86 7.10
N ASN A 99 -4.21 -15.49 6.65
CA ASN A 99 -5.29 -16.43 6.36
C ASN A 99 -4.82 -17.43 5.28
N PRO A 100 -4.76 -18.73 5.57
CA PRO A 100 -4.26 -19.72 4.61
C PRO A 100 -5.15 -19.90 3.37
N GLN A 101 -6.39 -19.40 3.40
CA GLN A 101 -7.29 -19.42 2.25
C GLN A 101 -6.93 -18.33 1.22
N TRP A 102 -6.07 -17.38 1.57
CA TRP A 102 -5.57 -16.40 0.64
C TRP A 102 -4.56 -17.05 -0.31
N ALA A 103 -4.88 -16.97 -1.60
CA ALA A 103 -4.05 -17.49 -2.67
C ALA A 103 -3.83 -16.41 -3.73
N PRO A 104 -2.70 -16.46 -4.47
CA PRO A 104 -2.48 -15.57 -5.60
C PRO A 104 -3.67 -15.58 -6.57
N VAL A 105 -3.99 -14.41 -7.14
CA VAL A 105 -5.07 -14.21 -8.13
C VAL A 105 -6.50 -14.31 -7.56
N ARG A 106 -6.69 -14.76 -6.30
CA ARG A 106 -8.00 -14.73 -5.64
C ARG A 106 -8.47 -13.27 -5.46
N PRO A 107 -9.72 -12.92 -5.83
CA PRO A 107 -10.29 -11.61 -5.52
C PRO A 107 -10.36 -11.39 -4.00
N ILE A 108 -10.00 -10.19 -3.55
CA ILE A 108 -10.16 -9.76 -2.16
C ILE A 108 -11.56 -9.18 -1.95
N GLN A 109 -12.10 -9.31 -0.73
CA GLN A 109 -13.35 -8.66 -0.34
C GLN A 109 -13.13 -7.59 0.73
N LEU A 110 -13.84 -6.46 0.63
CA LEU A 110 -13.78 -5.42 1.65
C LEU A 110 -14.28 -5.96 2.99
N GLY A 111 -13.49 -5.77 4.04
CA GLY A 111 -13.80 -6.27 5.39
C GLY A 111 -13.37 -7.72 5.63
N GLU A 112 -12.88 -8.44 4.62
CA GLU A 112 -12.35 -9.78 4.79
C GLU A 112 -11.09 -9.76 5.67
N SER A 113 -11.02 -10.68 6.64
CA SER A 113 -9.82 -10.85 7.45
C SER A 113 -8.68 -11.46 6.61
N MET A 114 -7.58 -10.70 6.50
CA MET A 114 -6.37 -11.13 5.76
C MET A 114 -5.37 -11.85 6.67
N ALA A 115 -5.34 -11.48 7.95
CA ALA A 115 -4.43 -12.03 8.94
C ALA A 115 -5.01 -11.89 10.33
N GLN A 116 -4.63 -12.82 11.21
CA GLN A 116 -4.86 -12.72 12.64
C GLN A 116 -3.53 -12.61 13.36
N ARG A 117 -3.55 -12.07 14.57
CA ARG A 117 -2.37 -12.10 15.43
C ARG A 117 -2.28 -13.48 16.09
N ALA A 118 -1.10 -14.10 16.06
CA ALA A 118 -0.84 -15.27 16.88
C ALA A 118 -1.10 -14.91 18.34
N ALA A 119 -1.75 -15.81 19.08
CA ALA A 119 -1.81 -15.70 20.54
C ALA A 119 -0.37 -15.64 21.09
N ALA A 120 -0.18 -14.82 22.12
CA ALA A 120 1.09 -14.75 22.85
C ALA A 120 1.38 -16.08 23.56
#